data_AF-A0A6M3LD22-F1
#
_entry.id   AF-A0A6M3LD22-F1
#
_cell.length_a   1.000
_cell.length_b   1.000
_cell.length_c   1.000
_cell.angle_alpha   90.00
_cell.angle_beta   90.00
_cell.angle_gamma   90.00
#
_symmetry.space_group_name_H-M   'P 1'
#
loop_
_entity.id
_entity.type
_entity.pdbx_description
1 polymer ?
#
loop_
_entity_poly.entity_id
_entity_poly.type
_entity_poly.pdbx_seq_one_letter_code
_entity_poly.pdbx_strand_id
1 'polypeptide(L)'
;MEHTIRSKDGTLIDVPKYSPKKAMRAFCSECLGWVGNAKTDCTSPNCPIYPFRGRYQHVTEEQREQMRQRALGNDALIAGRKAFLQTDDTAKPFA
;
A
#
# COMPACT_ATOMS: atom_id res chain seq x y z
N MET A 1 8.49 -3.13 10.04
CA MET A 1 7.61 -3.04 11.22
C MET A 1 6.28 -3.63 10.79
N GLU A 2 6.02 -4.84 11.27
CA GLU A 2 4.76 -5.56 11.01
C GLU A 2 3.71 -5.02 11.99
N HIS A 3 2.51 -4.73 11.48
CA HIS A 3 1.42 -4.19 12.28
C HIS A 3 0.18 -5.06 12.09
N THR A 4 -0.45 -5.44 13.18
CA THR A 4 -1.72 -6.17 13.17
C THR A 4 -2.87 -5.18 13.22
N ILE A 5 -3.86 -5.35 12.35
CA ILE A 5 -5.08 -4.53 12.30
C ILE A 5 -6.32 -5.41 12.32
N ARG A 6 -7.46 -4.86 12.73
CA ARG A 6 -8.73 -5.60 12.64
C ARG A 6 -9.27 -5.50 11.23
N SER A 7 -9.98 -6.53 10.76
CA SER A 7 -10.73 -6.52 9.51
C SER A 7 -12.21 -6.20 9.78
N LYS A 8 -12.97 -5.93 8.71
CA LYS A 8 -14.43 -5.74 8.76
C LYS A 8 -15.14 -6.94 9.40
N ASP A 9 -14.65 -8.14 9.15
CA ASP A 9 -15.21 -9.38 9.68
C ASP A 9 -14.78 -9.67 11.14
N GLY A 10 -14.02 -8.76 11.75
CA GLY A 10 -13.53 -8.87 13.13
C GLY A 10 -12.21 -9.62 13.29
N THR A 11 -11.76 -10.32 12.24
CA THR A 11 -10.48 -11.05 12.20
C THR A 11 -9.28 -10.10 12.28
N LEU A 12 -8.20 -10.53 12.93
CA LEU A 12 -6.92 -9.80 12.96
C LEU A 12 -6.08 -10.19 11.74
N ILE A 13 -5.52 -9.19 11.05
CA ILE A 13 -4.65 -9.38 9.89
C ILE A 13 -3.31 -8.68 10.09
N ASP A 14 -2.23 -9.37 9.74
CA ASP A 14 -0.89 -8.80 9.78
C ASP A 14 -0.58 -8.08 8.47
N VAL A 15 -0.17 -6.82 8.58
CA VAL A 15 0.13 -5.97 7.44
C VAL A 15 1.65 -5.76 7.37
N PRO A 16 2.35 -6.39 6.40
CA PRO A 16 3.81 -6.32 6.31
C PRO A 16 4.33 -4.94 5.87
N LYS A 17 3.50 -4.17 5.15
CA LYS A 17 3.83 -2.80 4.71
C LYS A 17 2.70 -1.83 4.99
N TYR A 18 2.92 -1.02 6.02
CA TYR A 18 1.97 -0.04 6.51
C TYR A 18 2.43 1.38 6.15
N SER A 19 1.74 2.03 5.22
CA SER A 19 1.97 3.46 4.94
C SER A 19 1.10 4.31 5.88
N PRO A 20 1.51 5.55 6.21
CA PRO A 20 0.70 6.45 7.04
C PRO A 20 -0.74 6.63 6.50
N LYS A 21 -0.91 6.56 5.17
CA LYS A 21 -2.22 6.60 4.51
C LYS A 21 -3.07 5.36 4.80
N LYS A 22 -2.46 4.16 4.78
CA LYS A 22 -3.15 2.91 5.12
C LYS A 22 -3.50 2.88 6.60
N ALA A 23 -2.59 3.37 7.46
CA ALA A 23 -2.81 3.52 8.90
C ALA A 23 -4.03 4.35 9.23
N MET A 24 -4.06 5.58 8.73
CA MET A 24 -5.18 6.47 8.94
C MET A 24 -6.51 5.90 8.40
N ARG A 25 -6.48 5.20 7.26
CA ARG A 25 -7.69 4.57 6.70
C ARG A 25 -8.21 3.45 7.58
N ALA A 26 -7.35 2.53 8.00
CA ALA A 26 -7.75 1.43 8.88
C ALA A 26 -8.33 1.97 10.20
N PHE A 27 -7.67 2.95 10.82
CA PHE A 27 -8.19 3.59 12.03
C PHE A 27 -9.57 4.21 11.83
N CYS A 28 -9.78 4.96 10.73
CA CYS A 28 -11.09 5.57 10.47
C CYS A 28 -12.16 4.50 10.23
N SER A 29 -11.82 3.42 9.53
CA SER A 29 -12.73 2.29 9.32
C SER A 29 -13.10 1.62 10.64
N GLU A 30 -12.13 1.35 11.52
CA GLU A 30 -12.40 0.75 12.83
C GLU A 30 -13.26 1.67 13.72
N CYS A 31 -12.90 2.95 13.82
CA CYS A 31 -13.59 3.93 14.65
C CYS A 31 -15.07 4.13 14.26
N LEU A 32 -15.41 3.99 12.98
CA LEU A 32 -16.76 4.22 12.46
C LEU A 32 -17.52 2.93 12.14
N GLY A 33 -16.96 1.75 12.45
CA GLY A 33 -17.64 0.47 12.22
C GLY A 33 -17.71 0.06 10.75
N TRP A 34 -16.65 0.31 9.99
CA TRP A 34 -16.44 -0.21 8.63
C TRP A 34 -17.44 0.28 7.57
N VAL A 35 -18.03 1.46 7.75
CA VAL A 35 -18.82 2.15 6.71
C VAL A 35 -17.94 2.56 5.52
N GLY A 36 -18.44 2.38 4.29
CA GLY A 36 -17.66 2.49 3.06
C GLY A 36 -16.95 3.85 2.84
N ASN A 37 -17.52 4.93 3.38
CA ASN A 37 -17.00 6.30 3.26
C ASN A 37 -16.58 6.92 4.61
N ALA A 38 -16.24 6.08 5.59
CA ALA A 38 -15.87 6.45 6.96
C ALA A 38 -14.93 7.69 7.05
N LYS A 39 -13.93 7.78 6.17
CA LYS A 39 -12.93 8.86 6.22
C LYS A 39 -13.47 10.22 5.73
N THR A 40 -14.31 10.24 4.69
CA THR A 40 -14.78 11.48 4.05
C THR A 40 -15.96 12.08 4.79
N ASP A 41 -16.80 11.23 5.37
CA ASP A 41 -18.11 11.66 5.87
C ASP A 41 -18.06 12.02 7.36
N CYS A 42 -16.97 11.66 8.06
CA CYS A 42 -16.79 11.96 9.46
C CYS A 42 -16.27 13.39 9.66
N THR A 43 -17.11 14.22 10.28
CA THR A 43 -16.89 15.65 10.54
C THR A 43 -16.42 15.97 11.96
N SER A 44 -16.05 14.96 12.76
CA SER A 44 -15.63 15.16 14.17
C SER A 44 -14.38 16.06 14.25
N PRO A 45 -14.52 17.33 14.70
CA PRO A 45 -13.44 18.31 14.64
C PRO A 45 -12.35 18.05 15.69
N ASN A 46 -12.71 17.35 16.77
CA ASN A 46 -11.79 16.98 17.85
C ASN A 46 -11.04 15.67 17.59
N CYS A 47 -11.23 15.05 16.42
CA CYS A 47 -10.51 13.83 16.08
C CYS A 47 -9.03 14.16 15.83
N PRO A 48 -8.06 13.48 16.48
CA PRO A 48 -6.63 13.77 16.33
C PRO A 48 -6.12 13.53 14.91
N ILE A 49 -6.85 12.74 14.12
CA ILE A 49 -6.53 12.41 12.74
C ILE A 49 -7.16 13.37 11.74
N TYR A 50 -8.15 14.17 12.15
CA TYR A 50 -8.90 15.09 11.29
C TYR A 50 -8.01 15.99 10.42
N PRO A 51 -6.95 16.65 10.93
CA PRO A 51 -6.08 17.54 10.13
C PRO A 51 -5.27 16.84 9.04
N PHE A 52 -5.19 15.51 9.08
CA PHE A 52 -4.43 14.69 8.14
C PHE A 52 -5.34 14.03 7.10
N ARG A 53 -6.67 14.14 7.25
CA ARG A 53 -7.64 13.73 6.24
C ARG A 53 -7.52 14.69 5.04
N GLY A 54 -7.66 14.18 3.82
CA GLY A 54 -7.75 15.04 2.62
C GLY A 54 -6.46 15.65 2.04
N ARG A 55 -5.26 15.49 2.63
CA ARG A 55 -4.00 15.87 1.94
C ARG A 55 -3.59 14.90 0.82
N TYR A 56 -4.51 14.57 -0.08
CA TYR A 56 -4.25 13.68 -1.20
C TYR A 56 -4.79 14.31 -2.47
N GLN A 57 -3.89 14.59 -3.40
CA GLN A 57 -4.19 15.04 -4.76
C GLN A 57 -5.25 14.15 -5.41
N HIS A 58 -6.22 14.78 -6.08
CA HIS A 58 -7.05 14.09 -7.05
C HIS A 58 -6.14 13.50 -8.13
N VAL A 59 -6.03 12.17 -8.14
CA VAL A 59 -5.33 11.45 -9.19
C VAL A 59 -6.30 11.33 -10.37
N THR A 60 -5.93 11.88 -11.53
CA THR A 60 -6.73 11.75 -12.75
C THR A 60 -6.70 10.30 -13.27
N GLU A 61 -7.67 9.90 -14.09
CA GLU A 61 -7.65 8.56 -14.70
C GLU A 61 -6.38 8.33 -15.54
N GLU A 62 -5.89 9.37 -16.21
CA GLU A 62 -4.63 9.33 -16.96
C GLU A 62 -3.44 9.04 -16.04
N GLN A 63 -3.34 9.71 -14.89
CA GLN A 63 -2.30 9.43 -13.90
C GLN A 63 -2.41 8.02 -13.31
N ARG A 64 -3.64 7.51 -13.13
CA ARG A 64 -3.89 6.14 -12.68
C ARG A 64 -3.42 5.12 -13.72
N GLU A 65 -3.66 5.38 -14.99
CA GLU A 65 -3.20 4.55 -16.10
C GLU A 65 -1.68 4.59 -16.27
N GLN A 66 -1.06 5.77 -16.19
CA GLN A 66 0.40 5.91 -16.19
C GLN A 66 1.05 5.14 -15.02
N MET A 67 0.44 5.15 -13.82
CA MET A 67 0.92 4.33 -12.70
C MET A 67 0.76 2.82 -12.96
N ARG A 68 -0.33 2.38 -13.60
CA ARG A 68 -0.53 0.98 -14.01
C ARG A 68 0.51 0.54 -15.04
N GLN A 69 0.75 1.34 -16.07
CA GLN A 69 1.76 1.05 -17.10
C GLN A 69 3.18 1.00 -16.50
N ARG A 70 3.52 1.91 -15.58
CA ARG A 70 4.81 1.87 -14.85
C ARG A 70 4.98 0.64 -13.98
N ALA A 71 3.92 0.14 -13.34
CA ALA A 71 3.99 -1.09 -12.56
C ALA A 71 4.36 -2.29 -13.45
N LEU A 72 3.69 -2.43 -14.60
CA LEU A 72 3.98 -3.49 -15.58
C LEU A 72 5.41 -3.41 -16.12
N GLY A 73 5.89 -2.21 -16.45
CA GLY A 73 7.27 -2.02 -16.92
C GLY A 73 8.32 -2.34 -15.86
N ASN A 74 8.05 -1.99 -14.59
CA ASN A 74 8.94 -2.32 -13.48
C ASN A 74 9.00 -3.81 -13.21
N ASP A 75 7.88 -4.54 -13.34
CA ASP A 75 7.85 -6.00 -13.17
C ASP A 75 8.71 -6.70 -14.24
N ALA A 76 8.66 -6.23 -15.49
CA ALA A 76 9.51 -6.72 -16.57
C ALA A 76 11.01 -6.44 -16.32
N LEU A 77 11.36 -5.25 -15.84
CA LEU A 77 12.73 -4.90 -15.45
C LEU A 77 13.25 -5.75 -14.28
N ILE A 78 12.42 -5.98 -13.27
CA ILE A 78 12.76 -6.84 -12.12
C ILE A 78 12.97 -8.28 -12.58
N ALA A 79 12.13 -8.79 -13.48
CA ALA A 79 12.27 -10.12 -14.06
C ALA A 79 13.59 -10.25 -14.86
N GLY A 80 13.92 -9.26 -15.70
CA GLY A 80 15.19 -9.24 -16.44
C GLY A 80 16.42 -9.18 -15.53
N ARG A 81 16.36 -8.40 -14.45
CA ARG A 81 17.45 -8.33 -13.46
C ARG A 81 17.62 -9.63 -12.68
N LYS A 82 16.54 -10.35 -12.36
CA LYS A 82 16.62 -11.69 -11.75
C LYS A 82 17.25 -12.71 -12.69
N ALA A 83 16.89 -12.67 -13.97
CA ALA A 83 17.47 -13.56 -14.98
C ALA A 83 18.98 -13.33 -15.15
N PHE A 84 19.43 -12.07 -15.13
CA PHE A 84 20.86 -11.73 -15.20
C PHE A 84 21.65 -12.21 -13.98
N LEU A 85 21.10 -12.09 -12.76
CA LEU A 85 21.77 -12.53 -11.54
C LEU A 85 21.86 -14.06 -11.38
N GLN A 86 21.10 -14.84 -12.15
CA GLN A 86 21.12 -16.30 -12.09
C GLN A 86 22.18 -16.94 -12.98
N THR A 87 22.84 -16.19 -13.88
CA THR A 87 23.85 -16.74 -14.80
C THR A 87 25.27 -16.76 -14.24
N ASP A 88 25.51 -16.18 -13.06
CA ASP A 88 26.86 -16.03 -12.49
C ASP A 88 27.29 -17.23 -11.60
N ASP A 89 26.36 -18.13 -11.24
CA ASP A 89 26.64 -19.28 -10.35
C ASP A 89 27.28 -20.49 -11.07
N THR A 90 27.52 -20.43 -12.38
CA THR A 90 28.28 -21.47 -13.13
C THR A 90 29.74 -21.08 -13.37
N ALA A 91 30.37 -20.36 -12.44
CA ALA A 91 31.82 -20.29 -12.37
C ALA A 91 32.37 -21.66 -11.92
N LYS A 92 32.66 -22.52 -12.91
CA LYS A 92 33.46 -23.76 -12.74
C LYS A 92 34.63 -23.50 -11.78
N PRO A 93 34.89 -24.36 -10.77
CA PRO A 93 36.18 -24.32 -10.12
C PRO A 93 37.25 -24.62 -11.18
N PHE A 94 38.21 -23.72 -11.30
CA PHE A 94 39.44 -23.97 -12.04
C PHE A 94 40.20 -25.09 -11.33
N ALA A 95 40.58 -26.09 -12.14
CA ALA A 95 41.54 -27.17 -11.89
C ALA A 95 41.11 -28.29 -10.93
#